data_AF-A0A813LKC9-F1
#
_entry.id   AF-A0A813LKC9-F1
#
_cell.length_a   1.000
_cell.length_b   1.000
_cell.length_c   1.000
_cell.angle_alpha   90.00
_cell.angle_beta   90.00
_cell.angle_gamma   90.00
#
_symmetry.space_group_name_H-M   'P 1'
#
loop_
_entity.id
_entity.type
_entity.pdbx_description
1 polymer ?
#
loop_
_entity_poly.entity_id
_entity_poly.type
_entity_poly.pdbx_seq_one_letter_code
_entity_poly.pdbx_strand_id
1 'polypeptide(L)' 'MPPNSAPFPDAESKARYRNRIALMTESKGARFVDYDCDHGIWQFRVEHF' A
#
# COMPACT_ATOMS: atom_id res chain seq x y z
N MET A 1 -1.29 -0.71 -17.90
CA MET A 1 -0.01 -1.30 -17.46
C MET A 1 0.20 -0.90 -16.01
N PRO A 2 0.53 -1.82 -15.09
CA PRO A 2 0.75 -1.44 -13.69
C PRO A 2 1.97 -0.50 -13.65
N PRO A 3 1.94 0.57 -12.84
CA PRO A 3 3.03 1.51 -12.79
C PRO A 3 4.26 0.77 -12.27
N ASN A 4 5.28 0.77 -13.12
CA ASN A 4 6.63 0.29 -12.92
C ASN A 4 7.00 0.18 -11.43
N SER A 5 7.13 -1.05 -10.94
CA SER A 5 7.68 -1.38 -9.62
C SER A 5 9.17 -1.10 -9.63
N ALA A 6 9.54 0.17 -9.73
CA ALA A 6 10.91 0.61 -9.49
C ALA A 6 11.22 0.29 -8.02
N PRO A 7 12.34 -0.37 -7.72
CA PRO A 7 12.73 -0.63 -6.34
C PRO A 7 12.81 0.71 -5.60
N PHE A 8 12.05 0.83 -4.51
CA PHE A 8 12.10 2.02 -3.66
C PHE A 8 13.51 2.14 -3.08
N PRO A 9 14.25 3.22 -3.37
CA PRO A 9 15.67 3.29 -3.08
C PRO A 9 15.98 3.42 -1.59
N ASP A 10 15.04 3.93 -0.78
CA ASP A 10 15.25 4.20 0.64
C ASP A 10 14.03 3.85 1.51
N ALA A 11 14.29 3.60 2.80
CA ALA A 11 13.27 3.21 3.78
C ALA A 11 12.23 4.31 4.04
N GLU A 12 12.61 5.58 3.88
CA GLU A 12 11.72 6.73 4.06
C GLU A 12 10.65 6.79 2.96
N SER A 13 11.04 6.55 1.71
CA SER A 13 10.16 6.48 0.54
C SER A 13 9.19 5.31 0.66
N LYS A 14 9.66 4.15 1.14
CA LYS A 14 8.79 3.00 1.46
C LYS A 14 7.76 3.37 2.52
N ALA A 15 8.16 4.04 3.60
CA ALA A 15 7.26 4.48 4.66
C ALA A 15 6.21 5.50 4.15
N ARG A 16 6.64 6.49 3.37
CA ARG A 16 5.74 7.46 2.72
C ARG A 16 4.73 6.79 1.80
N TYR A 17 5.20 5.82 1.01
CA TYR A 17 4.33 5.07 0.10
C TYR A 17 3.31 4.23 0.87
N ARG A 18 3.75 3.50 1.90
CA ARG A 18 2.88 2.72 2.80
C ARG A 18 1.79 3.61 3.42
N ASN A 19 2.14 4.79 3.91
CA ASN A 19 1.17 5.75 4.46
C ASN A 19 0.15 6.20 3.40
N ARG A 20 0.59 6.46 2.18
CA ARG A 20 -0.31 6.82 1.07
C ARG A 20 -1.29 5.69 0.76
N ILE A 21 -0.81 4.44 0.71
CA ILE A 21 -1.67 3.28 0.49
C ILE A 21 -2.66 3.10 1.63
N ALA A 22 -2.22 3.26 2.89
CA ALA A 22 -3.10 3.19 4.05
C ALA A 22 -4.26 4.19 3.95
N LEU A 23 -3.96 5.48 3.72
CA LEU A 23 -4.97 6.53 3.55
C LEU A 23 -5.94 6.23 2.39
N MET A 24 -5.41 5.77 1.26
CA MET A 24 -6.25 5.41 0.11
C MET A 24 -7.15 4.19 0.41
N THR A 25 -6.65 3.23 1.19
CA THR A 25 -7.42 2.03 1.59
C THR A 25 -8.57 2.45 2.51
N GLU A 26 -8.26 3.23 3.54
CA GLU A 26 -9.21 3.65 4.57
C GLU A 26 -10.28 4.60 4.03
N SER A 27 -9.90 5.54 3.14
CA SER A 27 -10.86 6.41 2.46
C SER A 27 -11.86 5.67 1.57
N LYS A 28 -11.56 4.43 1.18
CA LYS A 28 -12.47 3.56 0.41
C LYS A 28 -13.32 2.64 1.30
N GLY A 29 -13.29 2.82 2.63
CA GLY A 29 -14.03 1.98 3.56
C GLY A 29 -13.41 0.60 3.79
N ALA A 30 -12.18 0.38 3.34
CA ALA A 30 -11.43 -0.83 3.64
C ALA A 30 -10.42 -0.56 4.78
N ARG A 31 -10.18 -1.53 5.64
CA ARG A 31 -9.16 -1.43 6.67
C ARG A 31 -7.80 -1.80 6.10
N PHE A 32 -6.84 -0.89 6.17
CA PHE A 32 -5.45 -1.18 5.83
C PHE A 32 -4.83 -2.20 6.80
N VAL A 33 -4.10 -3.19 6.28
CA VAL A 33 -3.33 -4.15 7.08
C VAL A 33 -1.84 -3.94 6.85
N ASP A 34 -1.39 -4.07 5.61
CA ASP A 34 0.02 -3.93 5.28
C ASP A 34 0.25 -3.63 3.80
N TYR A 35 1.44 -3.10 3.50
CA TYR A 35 1.95 -2.98 2.15
C TYR A 35 3.44 -3.34 2.13
N ASP A 36 3.77 -4.48 1.52
CA ASP A 36 5.14 -4.90 1.26
C ASP A 36 5.65 -4.17 0.01
N CYS A 37 6.58 -3.23 0.21
CA CYS A 37 7.15 -2.44 -0.87
C CYS A 37 8.15 -3.20 -1.75
N ASP A 38 8.70 -4.31 -1.27
CA ASP A 38 9.68 -5.12 -1.99
C ASP A 38 8.98 -6.08 -2.96
N HIS A 39 7.83 -6.63 -2.56
CA HIS A 39 7.05 -7.57 -3.37
C HIS A 39 5.80 -6.96 -3.99
N GLY A 40 5.44 -5.73 -3.62
CA GLY A 40 4.20 -5.07 -4.09
C GLY A 40 2.92 -5.70 -3.53
N ILE A 41 2.99 -6.35 -2.38
CA ILE A 41 1.86 -7.06 -1.79
C ILE A 41 1.04 -6.09 -0.94
N TRP A 42 -0.21 -5.88 -1.31
CA TRP A 42 -1.14 -5.02 -0.58
C TRP A 42 -2.19 -5.86 0.16
N GLN A 43 -2.17 -5.79 1.49
CA GLN A 43 -3.11 -6.47 2.36
C GLN A 43 -4.12 -5.48 2.97
N PHE A 44 -5.40 -5.79 2.85
CA PHE A 44 -6.49 -5.02 3.42
C PHE A 44 -7.68 -5.92 3.77
N ARG A 45 -8.61 -5.40 4.58
CA ARG A 45 -9.85 -6.09 4.95
C ARG A 45 -11.06 -5.25 4.58
N VAL A 46 -12.12 -5.90 4.11
CA VAL A 46 -13.43 -5.29 3.89
C VAL A 46 -14.45 -5.98 4.78
N GLU A 47 -15.50 -5.26 5.18
CA GLU A 47 -16.57 -5.81 6.00
C GLU A 47 -17.50 -6.73 5.19
N HIS A 48 -17.77 -6.36 3.94
CA HIS A 48 -18.55 -7.14 2.98
C HIS A 48 -18.07 -6.84 1.54
N PHE A 49 -18.55 -7.62 0.57
CA PHE A 49 -18.31 -7.41 -0.87
C PHE A 49 -19.54 -6.87 -1.57
#